data_AF-A0A0Q4FP67-F1
#
_entry.id   AF-A0A0Q4FP67-F1
#
_cell.length_a   1.000
_cell.length_b   1.000
_cell.length_c   1.000
_cell.angle_alpha   90.00
_cell.angle_beta   90.00
_cell.angle_gamma   90.00
#
_symmetry.space_group_name_H-M   'P 1'
#
loop_
_entity.id
_entity.type
_entity.pdbx_description
1 polymer ?
#
loop_
_entity_poly.entity_id
_entity_poly.type
_entity_poly.pdbx_seq_one_letter_code
_entity_poly.pdbx_strand_id
1 'polypeptide(L)' 'MDPDDAPSRPNDALALLVRQDLDPLSVAELEARIAALSTEIARTRAKIEHAVNHRASADALFRR' A
#
# COMPACT_ATOMS: atom_id res chain seq x y z
N MET A 1 14.00 7.43 -16.90
CA MET A 1 13.50 6.23 -16.21
C MET A 1 12.05 6.51 -15.87
N ASP A 2 11.12 5.84 -16.53
CA ASP A 2 9.71 5.88 -16.14
C ASP A 2 9.56 5.30 -14.71
N PRO A 3 8.63 5.79 -13.89
CA PRO A 3 8.41 5.26 -12.55
C PRO A 3 7.99 3.77 -12.55
N ASP A 4 7.53 3.25 -13.70
CA ASP A 4 7.20 1.84 -13.92
C ASP A 4 8.43 0.96 -14.25
N ASP A 5 9.60 1.56 -14.50
CA ASP A 5 10.84 0.87 -14.88
C ASP A 5 11.77 0.66 -13.67
N ALA A 6 11.27 0.92 -12.46
CA ALA A 6 12.00 0.61 -11.24
C ALA A 6 12.12 -0.92 -11.10
N PRO A 7 13.33 -1.49 -10.94
CA PRO A 7 13.47 -2.93 -10.75
C PRO A 7 12.62 -3.35 -9.56
N SER A 8 11.71 -4.30 -9.78
CA SER A 8 10.93 -4.93 -8.71
C SER A 8 11.92 -5.32 -7.61
N ARG A 9 11.74 -4.74 -6.42
CA ARG A 9 12.71 -4.94 -5.35
C ARG A 9 12.78 -6.44 -5.07
N PRO A 10 13.98 -7.06 -5.08
CA PRO A 10 14.09 -8.46 -4.71
C PRO A 10 13.49 -8.61 -3.31
N ASN A 11 12.45 -9.45 -3.21
CA ASN A 11 11.60 -9.66 -2.02
C ASN A 11 10.58 -8.55 -1.70
N ASP A 12 9.79 -8.12 -2.69
CA ASP A 12 8.57 -7.37 -2.42
C ASP A 12 7.61 -8.19 -1.52
N ALA A 13 7.43 -7.74 -0.28
CA ALA A 13 6.61 -8.39 0.72
C ALA A 13 5.14 -8.55 0.26
N LEU A 14 4.62 -7.64 -0.56
CA LEU A 14 3.28 -7.76 -1.13
C LEU A 14 3.21 -8.90 -2.15
N ALA A 15 4.24 -9.03 -3.00
CA ALA A 15 4.32 -10.13 -3.96
C ALA A 15 4.41 -11.50 -3.26
N LEU A 16 5.17 -11.59 -2.15
CA LEU A 16 5.22 -12.80 -1.33
C LEU A 16 3.87 -13.12 -0.68
N LEU A 17 3.18 -12.10 -0.14
CA LEU A 17 1.87 -12.24 0.49
C LEU A 17 0.82 -12.79 -0.49
N VAL A 18 0.77 -12.26 -1.71
CA VAL A 18 -0.21 -12.67 -2.76
C VAL A 18 0.02 -14.11 -3.21
N ARG A 19 1.25 -14.62 -3.11
CA ARG A 19 1.60 -15.99 -3.49
C ARG A 19 1.40 -17.02 -2.37
N GLN A 20 1.00 -16.59 -1.18
CA GLN A 20 0.73 -17.53 -0.08
C GLN A 20 -0.48 -18.40 -0.41
N ASP A 21 -0.33 -19.70 -0.15
CA ASP A 21 -1.43 -20.65 -0.22
C ASP A 21 -2.45 -20.36 0.89
N LEU A 22 -3.72 -20.32 0.51
CA LEU A 22 -4.84 -20.05 1.41
C LEU A 22 -5.60 -21.32 1.79
N ASP A 23 -5.38 -22.44 1.09
CA ASP A 23 -6.02 -23.73 1.36
C ASP A 23 -5.88 -24.23 2.81
N PRO A 24 -4.75 -24.02 3.54
CA PRO A 24 -4.65 -24.48 4.92
C PRO A 24 -5.32 -23.55 5.94
N LEU A 25 -5.83 -22.39 5.53
CA LEU A 25 -6.42 -21.41 6.45
C LEU A 25 -7.90 -21.73 6.72
N SER A 26 -8.29 -21.66 7.98
CA SER A 26 -9.70 -21.66 8.38
C SER A 26 -10.40 -20.36 7.98
N VAL A 27 -11.74 -20.38 7.98
CA VAL A 27 -12.55 -19.18 7.71
C VAL A 27 -12.21 -18.03 8.66
N ALA A 28 -12.01 -18.32 9.95
CA ALA A 28 -11.65 -17.30 10.93
C ALA A 28 -10.27 -16.67 10.66
N GLU A 29 -9.30 -17.47 10.19
CA GLU A 29 -7.98 -16.97 9.79
C GLU A 29 -8.05 -16.12 8.52
N LEU A 30 -8.90 -16.51 7.56
CA LEU A 30 -9.15 -15.72 6.36
C LEU A 30 -9.83 -14.38 6.69
N GLU A 31 -10.82 -14.37 7.59
CA GLU A 31 -11.46 -13.14 8.06
C GLU A 31 -10.48 -12.22 8.78
N ALA A 32 -9.64 -12.78 9.67
CA ALA A 32 -8.59 -12.02 10.36
C ALA A 32 -7.58 -11.42 9.37
N ARG A 33 -7.19 -12.20 8.35
CA ARG A 33 -6.32 -11.73 7.26
C ARG A 33 -6.97 -10.57 6.49
N ILE A 34 -8.24 -10.68 6.12
CA ILE A 34 -8.99 -9.61 5.43
C ILE A 34 -9.05 -8.34 6.28
N ALA A 35 -9.34 -8.45 7.57
CA ALA A 35 -9.40 -7.31 8.48
C ALA A 35 -8.06 -6.57 8.57
N ALA A 36 -6.95 -7.32 8.68
CA ALA A 36 -5.61 -6.74 8.70
C ALA A 36 -5.28 -6.00 7.39
N LEU A 37 -5.55 -6.63 6.23
CA LEU A 37 -5.29 -6.03 4.92
C LEU A 37 -6.15 -4.79 4.66
N SER A 38 -7.42 -4.81 5.07
CA SER A 38 -8.33 -3.67 4.94
C SER A 38 -7.85 -2.47 5.76
N THR A 39 -7.33 -2.74 6.95
CA THR A 39 -6.70 -1.71 7.80
C THR A 39 -5.47 -1.13 7.11
N GLU A 40 -4.62 -1.96 6.51
CA GLU A 40 -3.44 -1.48 5.79
C GLU A 40 -3.79 -0.66 4.54
N ILE A 41 -4.86 -1.04 3.82
CA ILE A 41 -5.40 -0.26 2.71
C ILE A 41 -5.82 1.14 3.20
N ALA A 42 -6.54 1.21 4.33
CA ALA A 42 -6.95 2.50 4.90
C ALA A 42 -5.74 3.37 5.28
N ARG A 43 -4.71 2.78 5.93
CA ARG A 43 -3.46 3.48 6.27
C ARG A 43 -2.74 3.99 5.02
N THR A 44 -2.66 3.18 3.98
CA THR A 44 -2.01 3.54 2.71
C THR A 44 -2.74 4.68 2.03
N ARG A 45 -4.08 4.64 1.98
CA ARG A 45 -4.91 5.74 1.44
C ARG A 45 -4.71 7.04 2.21
N ALA A 46 -4.74 6.99 3.54
CA ALA A 46 -4.49 8.17 4.37
C ALA A 46 -3.10 8.77 4.09
N LYS A 47 -2.06 7.93 3.91
CA LYS A 47 -0.72 8.41 3.57
C LYS A 47 -0.66 9.09 2.20
N ILE A 48 -1.37 8.56 1.20
CA ILE A 48 -1.50 9.16 -0.12
C ILE A 48 -2.18 10.54 0.00
N GLU A 49 -3.32 10.62 0.68
CA GLU A 49 -4.03 11.89 0.90
C GLU A 49 -3.15 12.93 1.58
N HIS A 50 -2.42 12.55 2.64
CA HIS A 50 -1.47 13.43 3.30
C HIS A 50 -0.35 13.92 2.35
N ALA A 51 0.21 13.04 1.52
CA ALA A 51 1.26 13.40 0.58
C ALA A 51 0.75 14.37 -0.50
N VAL A 52 -0.45 14.12 -1.03
CA VAL A 52 -1.10 15.00 -2.02
C VAL A 52 -1.40 16.37 -1.42
N ASN A 53 -1.98 16.42 -0.22
CA ASN A 53 -2.31 17.67 0.47
C ASN A 53 -1.06 18.46 0.87
N HIS A 54 0.01 17.77 1.28
CA HIS A 54 1.29 18.41 1.57
C HIS A 54 1.90 19.03 0.31
N ARG A 55 1.88 18.30 -0.82
CA ARG A 55 2.35 18.83 -2.11
C ARG A 55 1.53 20.03 -2.57
N ALA A 56 0.20 19.97 -2.48
CA ALA A 56 -0.67 21.08 -2.86
C ALA A 56 -0.43 22.32 -1.98
N SER A 57 -0.17 22.13 -0.69
CA SER A 57 0.17 23.21 0.24
C SER A 57 1.55 23.82 -0.06
N ALA A 58 2.53 22.98 -0.41
CA ALA A 58 3.86 23.43 -0.81
C ALA A 58 3.82 24.20 -2.14
N ASP A 59 3.11 23.70 -3.14
CA ASP A 59 2.97 24.37 -4.44
C ASP A 59 2.28 25.75 -4.31
N ALA A 60 1.36 25.92 -3.34
CA ALA A 60 0.74 27.22 -3.04
C ALA A 60 1.70 28.19 -2.33
N LEU A 61 2.65 27.68 -1.54
CA LEU A 61 3.64 28.50 -0.82
C LEU A 61 4.78 29.00 -1.73
N PHE A 62 5.13 28.23 -2.77
CA PHE A 62 6.24 28.53 -3.69
C PHE A 62 5.81 29.21 -5.01
N ARG A 63 4.51 29.45 -5.25
CA ARG A 63 4.00 30.22 -6.41
C ARG A 63 3.71 31.69 -6.10
N ARG A 64 4.53 32.31 -5.26
CA ARG A 64 4.55 33.77 -5.09
C ARG A 64 5.88 34.34 -5.53
#